data_AF-A0A0T5PMW7-F1
#
_entry.id   AF-A0A0T5PMW7-F1
#
_cell.length_a   1.000
_cell.length_b   1.000
_cell.length_c   1.000
_cell.angle_alpha   90.00
_cell.angle_beta   90.00
_cell.angle_gamma   90.00
#
_symmetry.space_group_name_H-M   'P 1'
#
loop_
_entity.id
_entity.type
_entity.pdbx_description
1 polymer ?
#
loop_
_entity_poly.entity_id
_entity_poly.type
_entity_poly.pdbx_seq_one_letter_code
_entity_poly.pdbx_strand_id
1 'polypeptide(L)'
;MGIKLYHQCGHNAKWNRDSFEKDKVGEGLILSPVHQDRNNIVDLPVALKNKSIFDPQFYLPNSLKPKFKTYDFFPNTIIGEQGFSTIDFSSVAIESANRCVGFQLEQRFEKVIIPARFFEQLNSRYTEQQADLFVVPFLKALRSKGVIGSKDIYLTVPLTSSMVSSKEYIENILNWITSYPEIDGIYFICQHDRKSKQIKEAGFLIEFMKVIKSTYDADLKVLVGYTNTEGMMYTVCGEIDLTIGAFENTRIFSLDKFLVSDEEKRGPKARIYLPKLLNWIRFEEAKLIRDAVPEIWQKIYTPTNYSEEAFELTKEPTFQTPALYKHYFKAYAEQIKVLSQVGKNTRFDILDLWISEAKHNHSLLSQIPFNLDNHGNGEHLDHWSNALNLFKKANP
;
A
#
# COMPACT_ATOMS: atom_id res chain seq x y z
N MET A 1 -1.29 -7.11 19.40
CA MET A 1 -2.45 -6.86 18.51
C MET A 1 -1.97 -7.25 17.11
N GLY A 2 -2.59 -8.25 16.45
CA GLY A 2 -2.00 -8.85 15.24
C GLY A 2 -1.91 -7.90 14.02
N ILE A 3 -1.11 -8.30 13.02
CA ILE A 3 -0.99 -7.63 11.72
C ILE A 3 -2.37 -7.58 11.03
N LYS A 4 -2.88 -6.38 10.71
CA LYS A 4 -4.08 -6.24 9.88
C LYS A 4 -3.73 -6.04 8.42
N LEU A 5 -4.63 -6.47 7.54
CA LEU A 5 -4.49 -6.30 6.09
C LEU A 5 -5.68 -5.50 5.55
N TYR A 6 -5.44 -4.32 4.97
CA TYR A 6 -6.48 -3.50 4.35
C TYR A 6 -6.41 -3.57 2.83
N HIS A 7 -7.57 -3.58 2.19
CA HIS A 7 -7.64 -3.47 0.75
C HIS A 7 -7.44 -2.02 0.27
N GLN A 8 -6.30 -1.71 -0.35
CA GLN A 8 -6.08 -0.42 -1.02
C GLN A 8 -6.97 -0.35 -2.27
N CYS A 9 -8.08 0.38 -2.18
CA CYS A 9 -9.08 0.40 -3.24
C CYS A 9 -8.64 1.30 -4.39
N GLY A 10 -8.76 0.76 -5.60
CA GLY A 10 -8.43 1.43 -6.86
C GLY A 10 -9.63 1.56 -7.78
N HIS A 11 -9.34 1.67 -9.08
CA HIS A 11 -10.32 1.32 -10.11
C HIS A 11 -10.87 -0.09 -9.85
N ASN A 12 -12.14 -0.34 -10.19
CA ASN A 12 -12.85 -1.58 -9.87
C ASN A 12 -12.84 -1.97 -8.37
N ALA A 13 -12.96 -0.99 -7.46
CA ALA A 13 -13.04 -1.21 -6.01
C ALA A 13 -14.08 -2.27 -5.57
N LYS A 14 -15.08 -2.58 -6.41
CA LYS A 14 -16.01 -3.70 -6.19
C LYS A 14 -15.28 -5.02 -5.95
N TRP A 15 -14.14 -5.28 -6.59
CA TRP A 15 -13.39 -6.53 -6.40
C TRP A 15 -12.81 -6.63 -4.98
N ASN A 16 -12.25 -5.52 -4.47
CA ASN A 16 -11.80 -5.40 -3.09
C ASN A 16 -12.97 -5.59 -2.11
N ARG A 17 -14.10 -4.92 -2.35
CA ARG A 17 -15.31 -5.04 -1.51
C ARG A 17 -15.84 -6.47 -1.47
N ASP A 18 -16.01 -7.10 -2.63
CA ASP A 18 -16.48 -8.49 -2.71
C ASP A 18 -15.53 -9.43 -1.94
N SER A 19 -14.22 -9.25 -2.10
CA SER A 19 -13.21 -10.06 -1.39
C SER A 19 -13.32 -9.88 0.14
N PHE A 20 -13.52 -8.65 0.59
CA PHE A 20 -13.69 -8.36 2.01
C PHE A 20 -15.02 -8.92 2.56
N GLU A 21 -16.14 -8.62 1.89
CA GLU A 21 -17.48 -8.92 2.41
C GLU A 21 -17.86 -10.40 2.25
N LYS A 22 -17.50 -11.01 1.11
CA LYS A 22 -17.90 -12.39 0.76
C LYS A 22 -16.81 -13.40 1.11
N ASP A 23 -15.57 -13.13 0.71
CA ASP A 23 -14.46 -14.05 0.94
C ASP A 23 -13.82 -13.89 2.34
N LYS A 24 -14.21 -12.85 3.10
CA LYS A 24 -13.67 -12.54 4.44
C LYS A 24 -12.15 -12.32 4.42
N VAL A 25 -11.65 -11.72 3.35
CA VAL A 25 -10.23 -11.40 3.20
C VAL A 25 -9.97 -9.99 3.69
N GLY A 26 -9.00 -9.85 4.61
CA GLY A 26 -8.59 -8.57 5.18
C GLY A 26 -9.56 -8.02 6.22
N GLU A 27 -9.18 -6.89 6.80
CA GLU A 27 -9.86 -6.26 7.95
C GLU A 27 -10.67 -5.02 7.56
N GLY A 28 -10.47 -4.50 6.35
CA GLY A 28 -11.14 -3.31 5.89
C GLY A 28 -10.68 -2.83 4.51
N LEU A 29 -11.16 -1.64 4.14
CA LEU A 29 -10.82 -0.98 2.88
C LEU A 29 -10.09 0.34 3.18
N ILE A 30 -9.18 0.73 2.30
CA ILE A 30 -8.70 2.12 2.21
C ILE A 30 -9.36 2.74 0.98
N LEU A 31 -10.31 3.65 1.23
CA LEU A 31 -11.06 4.38 0.23
C LEU A 31 -10.40 5.72 -0.05
N SER A 32 -10.52 6.24 -1.27
CA SER A 32 -9.84 7.48 -1.62
C SER A 32 -10.47 8.29 -2.76
N PRO A 33 -10.30 9.63 -2.76
CA PRO A 33 -10.86 10.52 -3.78
C PRO A 33 -10.35 10.28 -5.20
N VAL A 34 -9.10 9.85 -5.40
CA VAL A 34 -8.55 9.68 -6.75
C VAL A 34 -9.31 8.62 -7.55
N HIS A 35 -9.92 7.66 -6.84
CA HIS A 35 -10.64 6.53 -7.44
C HIS A 35 -12.16 6.58 -7.24
N GLN A 36 -12.66 7.32 -6.25
CA GLN A 36 -14.09 7.38 -5.93
C GLN A 36 -14.52 8.84 -5.69
N ASP A 37 -15.59 9.29 -6.35
CA ASP A 37 -16.23 10.54 -5.98
C ASP A 37 -16.91 10.45 -4.61
N ARG A 38 -17.26 11.62 -4.05
CA ARG A 38 -17.83 11.75 -2.71
C ARG A 38 -19.11 10.95 -2.53
N ASN A 39 -20.03 10.99 -3.49
CA ASN A 39 -21.32 10.30 -3.37
C ASN A 39 -21.14 8.79 -3.29
N ASN A 40 -20.25 8.23 -4.13
CA ASN A 40 -19.89 6.82 -4.09
C ASN A 40 -19.32 6.35 -2.73
N ILE A 41 -18.73 7.25 -1.94
CA ILE A 41 -18.27 6.93 -0.58
C ILE A 41 -19.39 7.12 0.45
N VAL A 42 -20.16 8.20 0.34
CA VAL A 42 -21.29 8.47 1.25
C VAL A 42 -22.30 7.33 1.22
N ASP A 43 -22.61 6.82 0.03
CA ASP A 43 -23.59 5.77 -0.22
C ASP A 43 -23.14 4.37 0.25
N LEU A 44 -21.88 4.21 0.68
CA LEU A 44 -21.42 2.93 1.23
C LEU A 44 -22.12 2.60 2.57
N PRO A 45 -22.41 1.31 2.83
CA PRO A 45 -22.98 0.88 4.10
C PRO A 45 -22.12 1.34 5.29
N VAL A 46 -22.76 1.84 6.34
CA VAL A 46 -22.06 2.28 7.57
C VAL A 46 -21.22 1.16 8.19
N ALA A 47 -21.70 -0.08 8.17
CA ALA A 47 -20.96 -1.23 8.68
C ALA A 47 -19.62 -1.45 7.93
N LEU A 48 -19.58 -1.15 6.63
CA LEU A 48 -18.37 -1.22 5.82
C LEU A 48 -17.42 -0.06 6.18
N LYS A 49 -17.96 1.16 6.28
CA LYS A 49 -17.19 2.36 6.62
C LYS A 49 -16.55 2.28 8.01
N ASN A 50 -17.25 1.73 8.99
CA ASN A 50 -16.74 1.53 10.35
C ASN A 50 -15.49 0.64 10.44
N LYS A 51 -15.26 -0.22 9.43
CA LYS A 51 -14.06 -1.07 9.32
C LYS A 51 -13.04 -0.53 8.32
N SER A 52 -13.38 0.56 7.63
CA SER A 52 -12.58 1.12 6.55
C SER A 52 -11.93 2.42 6.99
N ILE A 53 -10.89 2.79 6.26
CA ILE A 53 -10.15 4.03 6.39
C ILE A 53 -10.42 4.86 5.14
N PHE A 54 -10.50 6.18 5.31
CA PHE A 54 -10.52 7.11 4.20
C PHE A 54 -9.20 7.86 4.14
N ASP A 55 -8.46 7.68 3.05
CA ASP A 55 -7.25 8.43 2.73
C ASP A 55 -7.65 9.70 1.93
N PRO A 56 -7.51 10.92 2.48
CA PRO A 56 -7.88 12.14 1.78
C PRO A 56 -6.96 12.50 0.58
N GLN A 57 -5.77 11.90 0.52
CA GLN A 57 -4.82 12.02 -0.60
C GLN A 57 -4.40 13.43 -1.00
N PHE A 58 -3.98 14.26 -0.05
CA PHE A 58 -3.41 15.58 -0.38
C PHE A 58 -1.98 15.50 -0.96
N TYR A 59 -1.55 14.33 -1.45
CA TYR A 59 -0.20 14.12 -1.99
C TYR A 59 0.12 15.08 -3.13
N LEU A 60 -0.85 15.34 -4.01
CA LEU A 60 -0.75 16.31 -5.08
C LEU A 60 -1.88 17.36 -4.93
N PRO A 61 -1.70 18.38 -4.07
CA PRO A 61 -2.76 19.32 -3.71
C PRO A 61 -3.37 20.08 -4.89
N ASN A 62 -2.62 20.26 -5.98
CA ASN A 62 -3.02 20.93 -7.21
C ASN A 62 -3.62 19.97 -8.26
N SER A 63 -3.95 18.72 -7.90
CA SER A 63 -4.54 17.76 -8.83
C SER A 63 -5.84 18.30 -9.44
N LEU A 64 -5.95 18.19 -10.76
CA LEU A 64 -7.12 18.61 -11.53
C LEU A 64 -8.15 17.50 -11.75
N LYS A 65 -7.96 16.31 -11.16
CA LYS A 65 -8.86 15.18 -11.44
C LYS A 65 -10.30 15.49 -10.99
N PRO A 66 -11.32 15.20 -11.83
CA PRO A 66 -12.71 15.54 -11.53
C PRO A 66 -13.22 15.03 -10.18
N LYS A 67 -12.77 13.84 -9.74
CA LYS A 67 -13.23 13.26 -8.47
C LYS A 67 -12.78 14.04 -7.25
N PHE A 68 -11.60 14.66 -7.26
CA PHE A 68 -11.18 15.55 -6.16
C PHE A 68 -12.07 16.78 -6.03
N LYS A 69 -12.60 17.29 -7.14
CA LYS A 69 -13.56 18.42 -7.15
C LYS A 69 -14.88 18.11 -6.44
N THR A 70 -15.19 16.82 -6.22
CA THR A 70 -16.39 16.41 -5.48
C THR A 70 -16.21 16.48 -3.96
N TYR A 71 -15.00 16.77 -3.47
CA TYR A 71 -14.67 16.93 -2.06
C TYR A 71 -14.32 18.39 -1.79
N ASP A 72 -15.20 19.08 -1.05
CA ASP A 72 -15.15 20.51 -0.71
C ASP A 72 -14.02 20.91 0.25
N PHE A 73 -13.30 19.92 0.79
CA PHE A 73 -12.12 20.11 1.60
C PHE A 73 -10.81 19.99 0.82
N PHE A 74 -10.82 19.45 -0.41
CA PHE A 74 -9.59 19.17 -1.13
C PHE A 74 -8.87 20.48 -1.51
N PRO A 75 -7.53 20.58 -1.42
CA PRO A 75 -6.82 21.86 -1.51
C PRO A 75 -7.11 22.67 -2.79
N ASN A 76 -7.08 22.03 -3.97
CA ASN A 76 -7.41 22.73 -5.21
C ASN A 76 -8.90 23.10 -5.32
N THR A 77 -9.78 22.34 -4.66
CA THR A 77 -11.23 22.59 -4.69
C THR A 77 -11.61 23.77 -3.81
N ILE A 78 -11.03 23.86 -2.61
CA ILE A 78 -11.35 24.92 -1.64
C ILE A 78 -10.77 26.28 -2.04
N ILE A 79 -9.61 26.31 -2.71
CA ILE A 79 -9.03 27.54 -3.28
C ILE A 79 -9.82 28.01 -4.51
N GLY A 80 -10.46 27.10 -5.24
CA GLY A 80 -11.27 27.43 -6.41
C GLY A 80 -10.42 27.74 -7.65
N GLU A 81 -10.89 28.67 -8.47
CA GLU A 81 -10.36 28.91 -9.83
C GLU A 81 -8.91 29.41 -9.87
N GLN A 82 -8.40 29.97 -8.76
CA GLN A 82 -7.02 30.46 -8.66
C GLN A 82 -5.98 29.33 -8.68
N GLY A 83 -6.41 28.09 -8.37
CA GLY A 83 -5.53 26.93 -8.27
C GLY A 83 -4.66 26.94 -7.02
N PHE A 84 -4.16 25.77 -6.62
CA PHE A 84 -3.39 25.64 -5.39
C PHE A 84 -2.04 26.38 -5.44
N SER A 85 -1.81 27.26 -4.47
CA SER A 85 -0.48 27.73 -4.07
C SER A 85 -0.30 27.53 -2.55
N THR A 86 0.95 27.41 -2.09
CA THR A 86 1.25 27.22 -0.65
C THR A 86 0.76 28.41 0.18
N ILE A 87 0.92 29.63 -0.33
CA ILE A 87 0.55 30.86 0.38
C ILE A 87 -0.97 30.94 0.50
N ASP A 88 -1.69 30.76 -0.59
CA ASP A 88 -3.15 30.86 -0.59
C ASP A 88 -3.76 29.73 0.25
N PHE A 89 -3.22 28.52 0.15
CA PHE A 89 -3.68 27.39 0.97
C PHE A 89 -3.49 27.62 2.46
N SER A 90 -2.41 28.28 2.89
CA SER A 90 -2.20 28.58 4.31
C SER A 90 -3.36 29.37 4.94
N SER A 91 -4.03 30.23 4.16
CA SER A 91 -5.17 31.03 4.62
C SER A 91 -6.45 30.20 4.84
N VAL A 92 -6.59 29.07 4.14
CA VAL A 92 -7.77 28.19 4.20
C VAL A 92 -7.46 26.81 4.81
N ALA A 93 -6.23 26.57 5.26
CA ALA A 93 -5.79 25.26 5.76
C ALA A 93 -6.64 24.76 6.93
N ILE A 94 -7.01 25.64 7.86
CA ILE A 94 -7.89 25.33 9.00
C ILE A 94 -9.30 24.96 8.52
N GLU A 95 -9.81 25.65 7.51
CA GLU A 95 -11.13 25.36 6.94
C GLU A 95 -11.14 24.01 6.21
N SER A 96 -10.14 23.77 5.36
CA SER A 96 -9.90 22.48 4.69
C SER A 96 -9.84 21.34 5.71
N ALA A 97 -9.06 21.52 6.78
CA ALA A 97 -8.96 20.57 7.88
C ALA A 97 -10.30 20.30 8.56
N ASN A 98 -11.06 21.34 8.93
CA ASN A 98 -12.36 21.21 9.57
C ASN A 98 -13.36 20.43 8.71
N ARG A 99 -13.42 20.73 7.41
CA ARG A 99 -14.29 20.03 6.45
C ARG A 99 -13.84 18.58 6.24
N CYS A 100 -12.55 18.33 6.10
CA CYS A 100 -12.01 16.98 5.90
C CYS A 100 -12.22 16.09 7.13
N VAL A 101 -11.92 16.59 8.33
CA VAL A 101 -12.17 15.87 9.59
C VAL A 101 -13.67 15.67 9.80
N GLY A 102 -14.49 16.70 9.51
CA GLY A 102 -15.94 16.59 9.55
C GLY A 102 -16.46 15.44 8.68
N PHE A 103 -16.05 15.41 7.40
CA PHE A 103 -16.41 14.34 6.49
C PHE A 103 -16.01 12.96 7.03
N GLN A 104 -14.76 12.79 7.49
CA GLN A 104 -14.29 11.49 7.99
C GLN A 104 -15.11 10.98 9.19
N LEU A 105 -15.47 11.88 10.11
CA LEU A 105 -16.26 11.54 11.30
C LEU A 105 -17.73 11.27 10.97
N GLU A 106 -18.34 12.09 10.11
CA GLU A 106 -19.72 11.90 9.63
C GLU A 106 -19.89 10.54 8.93
N GLN A 107 -18.88 10.14 8.16
CA GLN A 107 -18.85 8.85 7.47
C GLN A 107 -18.48 7.68 8.38
N ARG A 108 -18.10 7.95 9.64
CA ARG A 108 -17.79 6.97 10.68
C ARG A 108 -16.66 6.00 10.33
N PHE A 109 -15.61 6.49 9.67
CA PHE A 109 -14.43 5.66 9.41
C PHE A 109 -13.79 5.16 10.72
N GLU A 110 -13.09 4.03 10.61
CA GLU A 110 -12.42 3.37 11.74
C GLU A 110 -11.46 4.35 12.43
N LYS A 111 -10.69 5.09 11.62
CA LYS A 111 -9.64 6.02 12.02
C LYS A 111 -9.78 7.35 11.27
N VAL A 112 -9.17 8.40 11.80
CA VAL A 112 -9.05 9.69 11.11
C VAL A 112 -7.64 9.84 10.56
N ILE A 113 -7.54 10.14 9.26
CA ILE A 113 -6.27 10.37 8.57
C ILE A 113 -6.01 11.86 8.44
N ILE A 114 -4.86 12.30 8.94
CA ILE A 114 -4.23 13.59 8.63
C ILE A 114 -3.43 13.38 7.33
N PRO A 115 -3.80 14.05 6.23
CA PRO A 115 -3.09 13.91 4.97
C PRO A 115 -1.80 14.75 4.98
N ALA A 116 -0.94 14.50 4.01
CA ALA A 116 0.30 15.24 3.80
C ALA A 116 0.55 15.45 2.31
N ARG A 117 1.35 16.46 1.98
CA ARG A 117 1.82 16.72 0.62
C ARG A 117 2.98 15.81 0.27
N PHE A 118 3.05 15.30 -0.96
CA PHE A 118 4.22 14.58 -1.44
C PHE A 118 5.20 15.56 -2.10
N PHE A 119 6.50 15.33 -1.88
CA PHE A 119 7.58 16.07 -2.51
C PHE A 119 8.52 15.06 -3.21
N GLU A 120 8.72 15.21 -4.51
CA GLU A 120 9.62 14.33 -5.28
C GLU A 120 11.09 14.51 -4.87
N GLN A 121 11.46 15.74 -4.52
CA GLN A 121 12.82 16.11 -4.15
C GLN A 121 12.95 16.27 -2.63
N LEU A 122 14.19 16.15 -2.15
CA LEU A 122 14.52 16.45 -0.75
C LEU A 122 14.25 17.92 -0.47
N ASN A 123 13.19 18.18 0.29
CA ASN A 123 12.82 19.53 0.71
C ASN A 123 13.29 19.74 2.16
N SER A 124 14.20 20.69 2.38
CA SER A 124 14.73 21.00 3.72
C SER A 124 13.66 21.48 4.71
N ARG A 125 12.56 22.04 4.20
CA ARG A 125 11.41 22.50 4.99
C ARG A 125 10.25 21.53 4.97
N TYR A 126 10.48 20.25 4.64
CA TYR A 126 9.41 19.25 4.55
C TYR A 126 8.61 19.18 5.85
N THR A 127 9.27 18.91 6.98
CA THR A 127 8.57 18.74 8.27
C THR A 127 7.85 20.01 8.71
N GLU A 128 8.47 21.19 8.55
CA GLU A 128 7.86 22.50 8.79
C GLU A 128 6.61 22.73 7.93
N GLN A 129 6.72 22.52 6.62
CA GLN A 129 5.60 22.73 5.69
C GLN A 129 4.46 21.74 5.94
N GLN A 130 4.78 20.48 6.26
CA GLN A 130 3.74 19.52 6.65
C GLN A 130 3.05 19.95 7.94
N ALA A 131 3.83 20.41 8.93
CA ALA A 131 3.31 20.86 10.21
C ALA A 131 2.35 22.04 10.06
N ASP A 132 2.79 23.10 9.38
CA ASP A 132 2.04 24.36 9.28
C ASP A 132 0.76 24.21 8.44
N LEU A 133 0.84 23.47 7.32
CA LEU A 133 -0.26 23.39 6.36
C LEU A 133 -1.23 22.25 6.62
N PHE A 134 -0.78 21.17 7.25
CA PHE A 134 -1.59 19.96 7.38
C PHE A 134 -1.70 19.50 8.84
N VAL A 135 -0.60 19.25 9.55
CA VAL A 135 -0.69 18.65 10.89
C VAL A 135 -1.37 19.58 11.91
N VAL A 136 -0.86 20.80 12.08
CA VAL A 136 -1.40 21.75 13.07
C VAL A 136 -2.86 22.12 12.77
N PRO A 137 -3.25 22.45 11.52
CA PRO A 137 -4.66 22.68 11.18
C PRO A 137 -5.58 21.49 11.48
N PHE A 138 -5.16 20.25 11.15
CA PHE A 138 -5.95 19.05 11.41
C PHE A 138 -6.05 18.73 12.90
N LEU A 139 -4.96 18.85 13.66
CA LEU A 139 -5.00 18.67 15.11
C LEU A 139 -5.92 19.69 15.80
N LYS A 140 -5.92 20.95 15.34
CA LYS A 140 -6.89 21.96 15.80
C LYS A 140 -8.34 21.55 15.51
N ALA A 141 -8.62 21.06 14.30
CA ALA A 141 -9.95 20.59 13.90
C ALA A 141 -10.40 19.34 14.70
N LEU A 142 -9.48 18.42 14.98
CA LEU A 142 -9.75 17.23 15.80
C LEU A 142 -10.04 17.60 17.27
N ARG A 143 -9.26 18.55 17.81
CA ARG A 143 -9.44 19.07 19.17
C ARG A 143 -10.76 19.80 19.33
N SER A 144 -11.14 20.65 18.37
CA SER A 144 -12.41 21.38 18.41
C SER A 144 -13.63 20.46 18.35
N LYS A 145 -13.50 19.28 17.70
CA LYS A 145 -14.51 18.23 17.64
C LYS A 145 -14.46 17.25 18.82
N GLY A 146 -13.50 17.41 19.74
CA GLY A 146 -13.40 16.61 20.96
C GLY A 146 -13.09 15.13 20.72
N VAL A 147 -12.42 14.77 19.62
CA VAL A 147 -12.18 13.36 19.26
C VAL A 147 -10.79 12.82 19.63
N ILE A 148 -9.87 13.69 20.05
CA ILE A 148 -8.52 13.31 20.52
C ILE A 148 -8.65 12.30 21.68
N GLY A 149 -7.95 11.16 21.57
CA GLY A 149 -7.99 10.07 22.55
C GLY A 149 -9.23 9.17 22.49
N SER A 150 -10.26 9.54 21.72
CA SER A 150 -11.46 8.70 21.49
C SER A 150 -11.46 7.99 20.13
N LYS A 151 -10.65 8.49 19.19
CA LYS A 151 -10.49 7.98 17.84
C LYS A 151 -9.01 7.90 17.52
N ASP A 152 -8.62 6.78 16.92
CA ASP A 152 -7.27 6.61 16.38
C ASP A 152 -7.01 7.67 15.28
N ILE A 153 -5.96 8.45 15.45
CA ILE A 153 -5.51 9.51 14.53
C ILE A 153 -4.20 9.06 13.90
N TYR A 154 -4.17 9.02 12.57
CA TYR A 154 -2.98 8.64 11.83
C TYR A 154 -2.48 9.80 10.99
N LEU A 155 -1.17 10.02 11.01
CA LEU A 155 -0.50 10.95 10.09
C LEU A 155 0.02 10.20 8.87
N THR A 156 -0.36 10.67 7.69
CA THR A 156 0.24 10.17 6.46
C THR A 156 1.63 10.76 6.28
N VAL A 157 2.62 9.90 6.02
CA VAL A 157 4.01 10.29 5.79
C VAL A 157 4.45 9.75 4.44
N PRO A 158 4.29 10.55 3.38
CA PRO A 158 4.63 10.14 2.03
C PRO A 158 6.11 10.47 1.76
N LEU A 159 6.88 9.44 1.39
CA LEU A 159 8.34 9.46 1.26
C LEU A 159 8.79 9.04 -0.14
N THR A 160 10.00 9.43 -0.54
CA THR A 160 10.70 8.85 -1.69
C THR A 160 11.81 7.90 -1.24
N SER A 161 12.29 7.03 -2.13
CA SER A 161 13.47 6.20 -1.85
C SER A 161 14.70 7.06 -1.52
N SER A 162 14.86 8.22 -2.15
CA SER A 162 15.93 9.17 -1.84
C SER A 162 15.82 9.75 -0.43
N MET A 163 14.61 10.02 0.04
CA MET A 163 14.38 10.43 1.44
C MET A 163 14.77 9.31 2.39
N VAL A 164 14.31 8.08 2.12
CA VAL A 164 14.60 6.89 2.94
C VAL A 164 16.09 6.58 3.03
N SER A 165 16.84 6.77 1.94
CA SER A 165 18.29 6.54 1.93
C SER A 165 19.11 7.67 2.59
N SER A 166 18.50 8.81 2.91
CA SER A 166 19.19 9.91 3.59
C SER A 166 18.99 9.82 5.10
N LYS A 167 20.05 9.42 5.81
CA LYS A 167 20.03 9.24 7.27
C LYS A 167 19.58 10.51 8.01
N GLU A 168 20.17 11.65 7.70
CA GLU A 168 19.81 12.94 8.33
C GLU A 168 18.34 13.29 8.07
N TYR A 169 17.86 13.06 6.85
CA TYR A 169 16.48 13.38 6.48
C TYR A 169 15.48 12.50 7.22
N ILE A 170 15.76 11.19 7.33
CA ILE A 170 14.95 10.24 8.09
C ILE A 170 14.99 10.54 9.58
N GLU A 171 16.15 10.88 10.16
CA GLU A 171 16.23 11.27 11.57
C GLU A 171 15.34 12.49 11.86
N ASN A 172 15.36 13.50 10.99
CA ASN A 172 14.45 14.65 11.10
C ASN A 172 12.98 14.24 11.00
N ILE A 173 12.60 13.36 10.07
CA ILE A 173 11.23 12.85 9.95
C ILE A 173 10.82 12.08 11.20
N LEU A 174 11.67 11.18 11.72
CA LEU A 174 11.36 10.38 12.91
C LEU A 174 11.19 11.26 14.16
N ASN A 175 12.03 12.29 14.33
CA ASN A 175 11.86 13.26 15.40
C ASN A 175 10.56 14.06 15.26
N TRP A 176 10.19 14.41 14.02
CA TRP A 176 8.96 15.15 13.75
C TRP A 176 7.71 14.32 14.04
N ILE A 177 7.61 13.09 13.53
CA ILE A 177 6.42 12.24 13.73
C ILE A 177 6.20 11.87 15.20
N THR A 178 7.26 11.81 16.01
CA THR A 178 7.19 11.51 17.45
C THR A 178 6.93 12.74 18.32
N SER A 179 6.91 13.95 17.74
CA SER A 179 6.69 15.20 18.47
C SER A 179 5.22 15.52 18.78
N TYR A 180 4.27 14.74 18.24
CA TYR A 180 2.84 14.97 18.39
C TYR A 180 2.17 13.87 19.24
N PRO A 181 1.90 14.11 20.54
CA PRO A 181 1.28 13.10 21.41
C PRO A 181 -0.17 12.79 21.02
N GLU A 182 -0.83 13.64 20.23
CA GLU A 182 -2.18 13.39 19.74
C GLU A 182 -2.27 12.41 18.55
N ILE A 183 -1.13 11.96 18.00
CA ILE A 183 -1.07 11.08 16.84
C ILE A 183 -0.77 9.65 17.32
N ASP A 184 -1.71 8.74 17.08
CA ASP A 184 -1.61 7.33 17.52
C ASP A 184 -0.81 6.46 16.56
N GLY A 185 -0.67 6.88 15.30
CA GLY A 185 -0.01 6.09 14.28
C GLY A 185 0.40 6.82 13.03
N ILE A 186 1.20 6.13 12.22
CA ILE A 186 1.78 6.65 10.99
C ILE A 186 1.36 5.78 9.82
N TYR A 187 0.80 6.43 8.80
CA TYR A 187 0.50 5.83 7.51
C TYR A 187 1.63 6.12 6.52
N PHE A 188 2.58 5.20 6.39
CA PHE A 188 3.69 5.35 5.45
C PHE A 188 3.26 5.02 4.03
N ILE A 189 3.70 5.86 3.11
CA ILE A 189 3.64 5.61 1.67
C ILE A 189 5.02 5.93 1.12
N CYS A 190 5.59 5.02 0.35
CA CYS A 190 6.90 5.25 -0.25
C CYS A 190 6.84 5.12 -1.77
N GLN A 191 7.23 6.19 -2.47
CA GLN A 191 7.55 6.11 -3.89
C GLN A 191 8.98 5.55 -4.02
N HIS A 192 9.09 4.45 -4.74
CA HIS A 192 10.37 3.87 -5.11
C HIS A 192 10.39 3.67 -6.62
N ASP A 193 11.16 4.51 -7.30
CA ASP A 193 11.27 4.49 -8.76
C ASP A 193 12.04 3.23 -9.18
N ARG A 194 11.34 2.31 -9.84
CA ARG A 194 11.86 0.99 -10.18
C ARG A 194 11.41 0.53 -11.55
N LYS A 195 12.29 -0.18 -12.26
CA LYS A 195 11.98 -0.77 -13.58
C LYS A 195 11.23 -2.10 -13.47
N SER A 196 11.31 -2.76 -12.31
CA SER A 196 10.67 -4.06 -12.06
C SER A 196 9.51 -3.95 -11.08
N LYS A 197 8.57 -4.89 -11.15
CA LYS A 197 7.39 -4.90 -10.26
C LYS A 197 7.74 -5.26 -8.82
N GLN A 198 8.74 -6.12 -8.64
CA GLN A 198 9.33 -6.45 -7.34
C GLN A 198 10.56 -5.57 -7.08
N ILE A 199 10.84 -5.30 -5.81
CA ILE A 199 12.03 -4.54 -5.40
C ILE A 199 13.27 -5.40 -5.56
N LYS A 200 14.26 -4.91 -6.31
CA LYS A 200 15.56 -5.55 -6.54
C LYS A 200 16.71 -4.76 -5.89
N GLU A 201 16.43 -4.07 -4.80
CA GLU A 201 17.37 -3.19 -4.10
C GLU A 201 17.34 -3.47 -2.60
N ALA A 202 18.29 -4.29 -2.13
CA ALA A 202 18.38 -4.69 -0.72
C ALA A 202 18.60 -3.48 0.21
N GLY A 203 19.41 -2.50 -0.22
CA GLY A 203 19.68 -1.30 0.55
C GLY A 203 18.42 -0.50 0.87
N PHE A 204 17.57 -0.27 -0.15
CA PHE A 204 16.28 0.41 0.05
C PHE A 204 15.39 -0.36 1.04
N LEU A 205 15.26 -1.68 0.87
CA LEU A 205 14.44 -2.52 1.76
C LEU A 205 14.90 -2.40 3.22
N ILE A 206 16.22 -2.49 3.47
CA ILE A 206 16.81 -2.39 4.81
C ILE A 206 16.49 -1.03 5.42
N GLU A 207 16.75 0.06 4.70
CA GLU A 207 16.53 1.41 5.24
C GLU A 207 15.04 1.68 5.49
N PHE A 208 14.14 1.26 4.60
CA PHE A 208 12.71 1.43 4.84
C PHE A 208 12.21 0.56 6.00
N MET A 209 12.69 -0.67 6.14
CA MET A 209 12.39 -1.53 7.29
C MET A 209 12.89 -0.94 8.61
N LYS A 210 14.03 -0.24 8.61
CA LYS A 210 14.51 0.50 9.79
C LYS A 210 13.58 1.64 10.14
N VAL A 211 13.11 2.44 9.16
CA VAL A 211 12.12 3.51 9.39
C VAL A 211 10.85 2.94 10.04
N ILE A 212 10.31 1.86 9.49
CA ILE A 212 9.11 1.18 10.02
C ILE A 212 9.36 0.71 11.45
N LYS A 213 10.48 0.03 11.69
CA LYS A 213 10.84 -0.48 13.03
C LYS A 213 11.04 0.64 14.04
N SER A 214 11.78 1.69 13.71
CA SER A 214 12.00 2.84 14.59
C SER A 214 10.69 3.54 14.95
N THR A 215 9.75 3.62 14.01
CA THR A 215 8.42 4.18 14.28
C THR A 215 7.61 3.28 15.21
N TYR A 216 7.62 1.96 14.96
CA TYR A 216 6.96 0.98 15.82
C TYR A 216 7.54 0.95 17.24
N ASP A 217 8.88 0.98 17.37
CA ASP A 217 9.59 0.97 18.64
C ASP A 217 9.40 2.29 19.43
N ALA A 218 8.94 3.36 18.77
CA ALA A 218 8.52 4.61 19.40
C ALA A 218 7.04 4.58 19.85
N ASP A 219 6.46 3.39 20.01
CA ASP A 219 5.07 3.13 20.43
C ASP A 219 3.98 3.73 19.51
N LEU A 220 4.34 4.08 18.26
CA LEU A 220 3.38 4.49 17.24
C LEU A 220 2.86 3.28 16.48
N LYS A 221 1.55 3.23 16.23
CA LYS A 221 0.96 2.25 15.30
C LYS A 221 1.48 2.53 13.89
N VAL A 222 1.72 1.50 13.08
CA VAL A 222 2.24 1.67 11.72
C VAL A 222 1.31 1.01 10.71
N LEU A 223 0.92 1.77 9.68
CA LEU A 223 0.25 1.27 8.48
C LEU A 223 1.15 1.53 7.27
N VAL A 224 1.42 0.53 6.44
CA VAL A 224 2.20 0.68 5.22
C VAL A 224 1.30 0.54 4.00
N GLY A 225 1.13 1.64 3.28
CA GLY A 225 0.30 1.74 2.08
C GLY A 225 1.00 1.28 0.82
N TYR A 226 0.20 0.93 -0.19
CA TYR A 226 0.67 0.55 -1.51
C TYR A 226 1.77 -0.53 -1.46
N THR A 227 1.53 -1.59 -0.70
CA THR A 227 2.48 -2.71 -0.59
C THR A 227 2.21 -3.74 -1.68
N ASN A 228 3.27 -4.15 -2.38
CA ASN A 228 3.26 -5.33 -3.23
C ASN A 228 3.77 -6.55 -2.42
N THR A 229 4.23 -7.61 -3.09
CA THR A 229 4.63 -8.87 -2.43
C THR A 229 5.70 -8.65 -1.34
N GLU A 230 6.57 -7.64 -1.48
CA GLU A 230 7.58 -7.24 -0.48
C GLU A 230 6.99 -6.87 0.89
N GLY A 231 5.70 -6.53 0.97
CA GLY A 231 5.04 -6.17 2.22
C GLY A 231 5.15 -7.24 3.31
N MET A 232 5.29 -8.52 2.92
CA MET A 232 5.52 -9.62 3.86
C MET A 232 6.82 -9.45 4.65
N MET A 233 7.87 -8.87 4.05
CA MET A 233 9.13 -8.63 4.76
C MET A 233 8.97 -7.59 5.88
N TYR A 234 8.08 -6.61 5.70
CA TYR A 234 7.87 -5.56 6.71
C TYR A 234 7.25 -6.11 8.01
N THR A 235 6.65 -7.31 7.97
CA THR A 235 6.06 -7.96 9.14
C THR A 235 7.07 -8.30 10.25
N VAL A 236 8.37 -8.32 9.95
CA VAL A 236 9.42 -8.54 10.95
C VAL A 236 9.75 -7.27 11.76
N CYS A 237 9.35 -6.10 11.28
CA CYS A 237 9.59 -4.83 11.96
C CYS A 237 8.72 -4.67 13.22
N GLY A 238 7.49 -5.19 13.20
CA GLY A 238 6.48 -4.88 14.20
C GLY A 238 5.20 -5.66 14.05
N GLU A 239 4.27 -5.42 14.97
CA GLU A 239 2.85 -5.61 14.70
C GLU A 239 2.35 -4.40 13.90
N ILE A 240 2.52 -4.47 12.58
CA ILE A 240 2.17 -3.39 11.66
C ILE A 240 0.98 -3.77 10.80
N ASP A 241 0.24 -2.78 10.32
CA ASP A 241 -0.81 -2.94 9.35
C ASP A 241 -0.25 -2.81 7.92
N LEU A 242 -0.76 -3.62 7.00
CA LEU A 242 -0.32 -3.67 5.60
C LEU A 242 -1.50 -3.47 4.65
N THR A 243 -1.18 -3.31 3.36
CA THR A 243 -2.19 -3.18 2.31
C THR A 243 -2.13 -4.26 1.25
N ILE A 244 -3.24 -4.46 0.57
CA ILE A 244 -3.34 -5.33 -0.61
C ILE A 244 -4.18 -4.65 -1.69
N GLY A 245 -3.68 -4.64 -2.92
CA GLY A 245 -4.32 -3.96 -4.05
C GLY A 245 -4.49 -4.88 -5.25
N ALA A 246 -5.55 -4.68 -6.05
CA ALA A 246 -5.76 -5.45 -7.27
C ALA A 246 -4.68 -5.10 -8.30
N PHE A 247 -4.61 -3.81 -8.64
CA PHE A 247 -3.74 -3.30 -9.69
C PHE A 247 -2.38 -2.86 -9.13
N GLU A 248 -1.40 -2.76 -10.02
CA GLU A 248 -0.04 -2.33 -9.66
C GLU A 248 -0.02 -0.93 -9.05
N ASN A 249 -0.81 0.01 -9.56
CA ASN A 249 -0.91 1.35 -8.98
C ASN A 249 -1.57 1.39 -7.58
N THR A 250 -2.16 0.29 -7.11
CA THR A 250 -2.64 0.10 -5.73
C THR A 250 -1.67 -0.71 -4.86
N ARG A 251 -0.57 -1.21 -5.46
CA ARG A 251 0.51 -1.95 -4.80
C ARG A 251 1.88 -1.29 -4.93
N ILE A 252 1.95 -0.19 -5.69
CA ILE A 252 3.13 0.60 -5.97
C ILE A 252 2.65 2.05 -6.05
N PHE A 253 3.13 2.90 -5.15
CA PHE A 253 2.76 4.29 -5.16
C PHE A 253 3.51 5.05 -6.27
N SER A 254 2.80 5.93 -6.96
CA SER A 254 3.33 6.88 -7.95
C SER A 254 2.37 8.07 -8.02
N LEU A 255 2.93 9.26 -8.25
CA LEU A 255 2.15 10.47 -8.49
C LEU A 255 1.37 10.47 -9.81
N ASP A 256 1.74 9.64 -10.79
CA ASP A 256 1.11 9.60 -12.12
C ASP A 256 -0.41 9.42 -12.06
N LYS A 257 -0.89 8.69 -11.05
CA LYS A 257 -2.32 8.44 -10.87
C LYS A 257 -3.11 9.68 -10.44
N PHE A 258 -2.43 10.74 -9.98
CA PHE A 258 -3.02 12.01 -9.58
C PHE A 258 -3.00 13.06 -10.70
N LEU A 259 -2.27 12.82 -11.77
CA LEU A 259 -2.21 13.68 -12.95
C LEU A 259 -3.35 13.35 -13.93
N VAL A 260 -3.85 14.38 -14.61
CA VAL A 260 -4.72 14.20 -15.78
C VAL A 260 -3.79 13.85 -16.94
N SER A 261 -4.09 12.74 -17.63
CA SER A 261 -3.31 12.26 -18.76
C SER A 261 -4.30 11.89 -19.85
N ASP A 262 -4.10 12.46 -21.04
CA ASP A 262 -4.91 12.22 -22.22
C ASP A 262 -4.39 11.03 -23.05
N GLU A 263 -3.35 10.34 -22.56
CA GLU A 263 -2.75 9.21 -23.26
C GLU A 263 -3.60 7.94 -23.09
N GLU A 264 -3.91 7.28 -24.22
CA GLU A 264 -4.45 5.92 -24.21
C GLU A 264 -3.41 4.94 -23.66
N LYS A 265 -3.51 4.63 -22.37
CA LYS A 265 -2.64 3.64 -21.74
C LYS A 265 -3.10 2.23 -22.09
N ARG A 266 -2.26 1.50 -22.82
CA ARG A 266 -2.47 0.06 -23.06
C ARG A 266 -2.40 -0.70 -21.74
N GLY A 267 -3.43 -1.49 -21.45
CA GLY A 267 -3.46 -2.32 -20.24
C GLY A 267 -2.35 -3.38 -20.21
N PRO A 268 -1.86 -3.75 -19.02
CA PRO A 268 -0.78 -4.72 -18.90
C PRO A 268 -1.25 -6.12 -19.30
N LYS A 269 -0.29 -7.00 -19.59
CA LYS A 269 -0.55 -8.45 -19.71
C LYS A 269 -1.09 -9.02 -18.40
N ALA A 270 -2.10 -9.89 -18.51
CA ALA A 270 -2.67 -10.61 -17.39
C ALA A 270 -1.62 -11.44 -16.66
N ARG A 271 -1.67 -11.44 -15.33
CA ARG A 271 -0.74 -12.16 -14.46
C ARG A 271 -1.50 -12.85 -13.35
N ILE A 272 -0.98 -13.98 -12.91
CA ILE A 272 -1.44 -14.71 -11.72
C ILE A 272 -0.33 -14.73 -10.67
N TYR A 273 -0.70 -14.53 -9.42
CA TYR A 273 0.23 -14.66 -8.30
C TYR A 273 0.47 -16.14 -8.00
N LEU A 274 1.73 -16.55 -7.87
CA LEU A 274 2.09 -17.90 -7.43
C LEU A 274 2.81 -17.78 -6.08
N PRO A 275 2.15 -18.12 -4.94
CA PRO A 275 2.72 -17.92 -3.60
C PRO A 275 4.06 -18.59 -3.39
N LYS A 276 4.23 -19.79 -3.96
CA LYS A 276 5.46 -20.60 -3.88
C LYS A 276 6.61 -20.09 -4.75
N LEU A 277 6.35 -19.06 -5.57
CA LEU A 277 7.37 -18.29 -6.29
C LEU A 277 7.58 -16.89 -5.69
N LEU A 278 6.75 -16.50 -4.72
CA LEU A 278 6.64 -15.12 -4.21
C LEU A 278 6.61 -14.09 -5.34
N ASN A 279 5.90 -14.40 -6.43
CA ASN A 279 5.88 -13.54 -7.62
C ASN A 279 4.61 -13.68 -8.46
N TRP A 280 4.42 -12.74 -9.38
CA TRP A 280 3.37 -12.71 -10.38
C TRP A 280 3.91 -13.13 -11.74
N ILE A 281 3.40 -14.23 -12.27
CA ILE A 281 3.79 -14.79 -13.57
C ILE A 281 2.74 -14.40 -14.61
N ARG A 282 3.12 -14.19 -15.88
CA ARG A 282 2.11 -13.97 -16.93
C ARG A 282 1.20 -15.19 -17.01
N PHE A 283 -0.09 -14.94 -17.22
CA PHE A 283 -1.04 -16.04 -17.23
C PHE A 283 -0.74 -17.05 -18.35
N GLU A 284 -0.29 -16.56 -19.51
CA GLU A 284 0.18 -17.38 -20.64
C GLU A 284 1.38 -18.27 -20.24
N GLU A 285 2.37 -17.72 -19.52
CA GLU A 285 3.53 -18.46 -19.03
C GLU A 285 3.11 -19.50 -17.97
N ALA A 286 2.17 -19.16 -17.08
CA ALA A 286 1.66 -20.09 -16.06
C ALA A 286 0.95 -21.30 -16.69
N LYS A 287 0.18 -21.10 -17.77
CA LYS A 287 -0.41 -22.19 -18.56
C LYS A 287 0.67 -23.07 -19.20
N LEU A 288 1.69 -22.46 -19.80
CA LEU A 288 2.81 -23.21 -20.37
C LEU A 288 3.53 -24.06 -19.32
N ILE A 289 3.77 -23.53 -18.12
CA ILE A 289 4.34 -24.31 -17.00
C ILE A 289 3.43 -25.49 -16.66
N ARG A 290 2.12 -25.24 -16.45
CA ARG A 290 1.13 -26.27 -16.11
C ARG A 290 1.13 -27.42 -17.12
N ASP A 291 1.16 -27.09 -18.41
CA ASP A 291 0.98 -28.07 -19.48
C ASP A 291 2.29 -28.77 -19.85
N ALA A 292 3.43 -28.06 -19.81
CA ALA A 292 4.74 -28.60 -20.22
C ALA A 292 5.51 -29.32 -19.10
N VAL A 293 5.33 -28.91 -17.83
CA VAL A 293 6.01 -29.49 -16.66
C VAL A 293 5.07 -29.67 -15.46
N PRO A 294 4.04 -30.55 -15.56
CA PRO A 294 3.05 -30.77 -14.51
C PRO A 294 3.62 -31.05 -13.11
N GLU A 295 4.77 -31.72 -13.03
CA GLU A 295 5.47 -32.03 -11.78
C GLU A 295 6.04 -30.78 -11.08
N ILE A 296 6.49 -29.78 -11.83
CA ILE A 296 6.90 -28.49 -11.26
C ILE A 296 5.65 -27.67 -10.92
N TRP A 297 4.63 -27.69 -11.78
CA TRP A 297 3.36 -27.01 -11.54
C TRP A 297 2.74 -27.40 -10.19
N GLN A 298 2.69 -28.70 -9.89
CA GLN A 298 2.18 -29.22 -8.60
C GLN A 298 2.91 -28.66 -7.38
N LYS A 299 4.20 -28.29 -7.51
CA LYS A 299 5.00 -27.72 -6.42
C LYS A 299 4.74 -26.23 -6.22
N ILE A 300 4.46 -25.50 -7.31
CA ILE A 300 4.41 -24.03 -7.29
C ILE A 300 2.97 -23.48 -7.27
N TYR A 301 2.00 -24.27 -7.70
CA TYR A 301 0.60 -23.87 -7.77
C TYR A 301 -0.09 -24.02 -6.42
N THR A 302 -0.87 -23.01 -6.04
CA THR A 302 -1.69 -23.04 -4.84
C THR A 302 -3.13 -22.74 -5.26
N PRO A 303 -4.03 -23.74 -5.30
CA PRO A 303 -5.36 -23.53 -5.85
C PRO A 303 -6.23 -22.68 -4.92
N THR A 304 -7.05 -21.82 -5.52
CA THR A 304 -8.23 -21.21 -4.90
C THR A 304 -9.40 -21.35 -5.86
N ASN A 305 -10.63 -21.19 -5.37
CA ASN A 305 -11.82 -21.19 -6.22
C ASN A 305 -11.70 -20.19 -7.40
N TYR A 306 -11.00 -19.07 -7.20
CA TYR A 306 -10.78 -18.06 -8.24
C TYR A 306 -9.65 -18.41 -9.22
N SER A 307 -8.59 -19.12 -8.79
CA SER A 307 -7.59 -19.56 -9.76
C SER A 307 -8.13 -20.68 -10.65
N GLU A 308 -8.89 -21.63 -10.08
CA GLU A 308 -9.56 -22.66 -10.87
C GLU A 308 -10.52 -22.01 -11.89
N GLU A 309 -11.38 -21.08 -11.45
CA GLU A 309 -12.25 -20.31 -12.35
C GLU A 309 -11.44 -19.66 -13.49
N ALA A 310 -10.31 -19.03 -13.19
CA ALA A 310 -9.48 -18.39 -14.20
C ALA A 310 -8.87 -19.37 -15.22
N PHE A 311 -8.51 -20.58 -14.80
CA PHE A 311 -7.97 -21.63 -15.69
C PHE A 311 -9.04 -22.35 -16.51
N GLU A 312 -10.29 -22.38 -16.04
CA GLU A 312 -11.44 -22.96 -16.72
C GLU A 312 -12.07 -22.02 -17.77
N LEU A 313 -11.69 -20.74 -17.79
CA LEU A 313 -12.20 -19.79 -18.78
C LEU A 313 -11.88 -20.22 -20.22
N THR A 314 -12.90 -20.23 -21.06
CA THR A 314 -12.78 -20.52 -22.51
C THR A 314 -11.99 -19.45 -23.26
N LYS A 315 -12.01 -18.20 -22.78
CA LYS A 315 -11.22 -17.09 -23.31
C LYS A 315 -10.03 -16.82 -22.41
N GLU A 316 -8.89 -16.50 -23.01
CA GLU A 316 -7.70 -16.09 -22.24
C GLU A 316 -8.03 -14.91 -21.31
N PRO A 317 -7.72 -15.03 -20.01
CA PRO A 317 -7.87 -13.94 -19.06
C PRO A 317 -7.15 -12.68 -19.51
N THR A 318 -7.77 -11.54 -19.23
CA THR A 318 -7.16 -10.22 -19.41
C THR A 318 -6.82 -9.63 -18.05
N PHE A 319 -6.13 -8.49 -18.02
CA PHE A 319 -5.94 -7.73 -16.78
C PHE A 319 -7.27 -7.20 -16.19
N GLN A 320 -8.40 -7.36 -16.88
CA GLN A 320 -9.72 -7.02 -16.34
C GLN A 320 -10.45 -8.24 -15.74
N THR A 321 -9.83 -9.43 -15.74
CA THR A 321 -10.41 -10.65 -15.17
C THR A 321 -10.31 -10.61 -13.63
N PRO A 322 -11.43 -10.49 -12.89
CA PRO A 322 -11.41 -10.31 -11.44
C PRO A 322 -10.82 -11.50 -10.68
N ALA A 323 -11.01 -12.71 -11.21
CA ALA A 323 -10.58 -13.97 -10.60
C ALA A 323 -9.06 -14.00 -10.32
N LEU A 324 -8.24 -13.41 -11.20
CA LEU A 324 -6.79 -13.31 -11.01
C LEU A 324 -6.42 -12.53 -9.73
N TYR A 325 -7.14 -11.44 -9.46
CA TYR A 325 -6.89 -10.56 -8.32
C TYR A 325 -7.49 -11.11 -7.04
N LYS A 326 -8.68 -11.69 -7.10
CA LYS A 326 -9.30 -12.34 -5.94
C LYS A 326 -8.55 -13.60 -5.51
N HIS A 327 -7.96 -14.34 -6.46
CA HIS A 327 -7.00 -15.39 -6.16
C HIS A 327 -5.81 -14.84 -5.36
N TYR A 328 -5.17 -13.77 -5.85
CA TYR A 328 -4.07 -13.11 -5.14
C TYR A 328 -4.49 -12.68 -3.73
N PHE A 329 -5.67 -12.07 -3.59
CA PHE A 329 -6.17 -11.62 -2.30
C PHE A 329 -6.23 -12.74 -1.27
N LYS A 330 -6.83 -13.88 -1.63
CA LYS A 330 -6.92 -15.05 -0.75
C LYS A 330 -5.52 -15.61 -0.44
N ALA A 331 -4.71 -15.82 -1.46
CA ALA A 331 -3.42 -16.47 -1.29
C ALA A 331 -2.44 -15.63 -0.46
N TYR A 332 -2.37 -14.32 -0.71
CA TYR A 332 -1.52 -13.41 0.06
C TYR A 332 -2.04 -13.22 1.50
N ALA A 333 -3.35 -13.12 1.69
CA ALA A 333 -3.92 -12.97 3.03
C ALA A 333 -3.65 -14.20 3.92
N GLU A 334 -3.68 -15.41 3.37
CA GLU A 334 -3.28 -16.60 4.13
C GLU A 334 -1.78 -16.58 4.50
N GLN A 335 -0.89 -16.09 3.61
CA GLN A 335 0.51 -15.89 3.96
C GLN A 335 0.67 -14.88 5.12
N ILE A 336 -0.03 -13.75 5.05
CA ILE A 336 -0.01 -12.74 6.13
C ILE A 336 -0.57 -13.30 7.44
N LYS A 337 -1.63 -14.11 7.38
CA LYS A 337 -2.24 -14.75 8.55
C LYS A 337 -1.28 -15.73 9.23
N VAL A 338 -0.50 -16.50 8.48
CA VAL A 338 0.55 -17.35 9.04
C VAL A 338 1.58 -16.50 9.80
N LEU A 339 2.04 -15.40 9.20
CA LEU A 339 3.01 -14.49 9.83
C LEU A 339 2.40 -13.78 11.06
N SER A 340 1.12 -13.42 11.03
CA SER A 340 0.45 -12.71 12.13
C SER A 340 0.22 -13.57 13.36
N GLN A 341 0.21 -14.90 13.22
CA GLN A 341 -0.01 -15.85 14.30
C GLN A 341 1.26 -16.18 15.10
N VAL A 342 2.43 -15.71 14.64
CA VAL A 342 3.72 -16.00 15.28
C VAL A 342 4.46 -14.71 15.67
N GLY A 343 5.43 -14.86 16.57
CA GLY A 343 6.31 -13.76 17.00
C GLY A 343 7.35 -13.37 15.95
N LYS A 344 7.95 -12.18 16.11
CA LYS A 344 8.89 -11.58 15.13
C LYS A 344 10.03 -12.54 14.71
N ASN A 345 10.67 -13.21 15.67
CA ASN A 345 11.79 -14.13 15.37
C ASN A 345 11.36 -15.30 14.49
N THR A 346 10.21 -15.91 14.78
CA THR A 346 9.64 -16.97 13.93
C THR A 346 9.23 -16.47 12.55
N ARG A 347 8.78 -15.20 12.42
CA ARG A 347 8.50 -14.60 11.10
C ARG A 347 9.76 -14.55 10.22
N PHE A 348 10.92 -14.22 10.79
CA PHE A 348 12.18 -14.26 10.05
C PHE A 348 12.45 -15.65 9.48
N ASP A 349 12.31 -16.69 10.31
CA ASP A 349 12.62 -18.06 9.90
C ASP A 349 11.63 -18.58 8.84
N ILE A 350 10.35 -18.22 8.96
CA ILE A 350 9.32 -18.53 7.95
C ILE A 350 9.62 -17.83 6.62
N LEU A 351 9.96 -16.54 6.67
CA LEU A 351 10.26 -15.76 5.46
C LEU A 351 11.52 -16.25 4.77
N ASP A 352 12.58 -16.58 5.53
CA ASP A 352 13.81 -17.14 4.99
C ASP A 352 13.56 -18.50 4.31
N LEU A 353 12.74 -19.35 4.93
CA LEU A 353 12.28 -20.60 4.32
C LEU A 353 11.50 -20.35 3.03
N TRP A 354 10.50 -19.48 3.02
CA TRP A 354 9.71 -19.18 1.83
C TRP A 354 10.54 -18.59 0.69
N ILE A 355 11.48 -17.70 1.00
CA ILE A 355 12.40 -17.12 0.02
C ILE A 355 13.31 -18.24 -0.55
N SER A 356 13.84 -19.12 0.30
CA SER A 356 14.67 -20.25 -0.13
C SER A 356 13.89 -21.25 -0.99
N GLU A 357 12.66 -21.60 -0.62
CA GLU A 357 11.75 -22.41 -1.43
C GLU A 357 11.48 -21.75 -2.78
N ALA A 358 11.18 -20.45 -2.81
CA ALA A 358 10.92 -19.72 -4.04
C ALA A 358 12.15 -19.70 -4.95
N LYS A 359 13.36 -19.50 -4.41
CA LYS A 359 14.61 -19.55 -5.17
C LYS A 359 14.82 -20.93 -5.80
N HIS A 360 14.59 -21.99 -5.03
CA HIS A 360 14.68 -23.35 -5.54
C HIS A 360 13.68 -23.58 -6.69
N ASN A 361 12.42 -23.16 -6.51
CA ASN A 361 11.38 -23.31 -7.52
C ASN A 361 11.68 -22.52 -8.81
N HIS A 362 12.21 -21.29 -8.71
CA HIS A 362 12.67 -20.53 -9.88
C HIS A 362 13.86 -21.22 -10.59
N SER A 363 14.78 -21.83 -9.83
CA SER A 363 15.88 -22.60 -10.41
C SER A 363 15.37 -23.80 -11.22
N LEU A 364 14.36 -24.52 -10.72
CA LEU A 364 13.70 -25.59 -11.48
C LEU A 364 13.09 -25.07 -12.78
N LEU A 365 12.41 -23.91 -12.74
CA LEU A 365 11.82 -23.30 -13.93
C LEU A 365 12.87 -22.86 -14.97
N SER A 366 14.05 -22.42 -14.53
CA SER A 366 15.13 -22.00 -15.43
C SER A 366 15.76 -23.13 -16.24
N GLN A 367 15.49 -24.39 -15.90
CA GLN A 367 15.97 -25.58 -16.62
C GLN A 367 15.07 -25.96 -17.81
N ILE A 368 13.94 -25.28 -17.98
CA ILE A 368 12.93 -25.55 -19.01
C ILE A 368 13.24 -24.69 -20.25
N PRO A 369 12.96 -25.15 -21.49
CA PRO A 369 13.27 -24.41 -22.72
C PRO A 369 12.35 -23.20 -23.00
N PHE A 370 11.98 -22.42 -21.99
CA PHE A 370 11.39 -21.09 -22.16
C PHE A 370 11.74 -20.18 -20.98
N ASN A 371 11.84 -18.89 -21.26
CA ASN A 371 12.19 -17.88 -20.26
C ASN A 371 10.95 -17.13 -19.79
N LEU A 372 10.81 -16.97 -18.48
CA LEU A 372 9.85 -16.04 -17.88
C LEU A 372 10.22 -14.60 -18.22
N ASP A 373 9.21 -13.72 -18.29
CA ASP A 373 9.48 -12.30 -18.46
C ASP A 373 10.27 -11.67 -17.29
N ASN A 374 10.84 -10.49 -17.54
CA ASN A 374 11.65 -9.75 -16.57
C ASN A 374 10.93 -9.42 -15.25
N HIS A 375 9.60 -9.57 -15.19
CA HIS A 375 8.79 -9.33 -14.00
C HIS A 375 8.40 -10.63 -13.28
N GLY A 376 8.34 -11.75 -14.00
CA GLY A 376 8.05 -13.08 -13.49
C GLY A 376 9.28 -13.84 -13.00
N ASN A 377 10.50 -13.42 -13.38
CA ASN A 377 11.73 -14.06 -12.92
C ASN A 377 11.99 -13.92 -11.41
N GLY A 378 12.93 -14.72 -10.88
CA GLY A 378 13.23 -14.82 -9.44
C GLY A 378 14.30 -13.86 -8.91
N GLU A 379 14.81 -12.93 -9.71
CA GLU A 379 15.98 -12.10 -9.35
C GLU A 379 15.79 -11.26 -8.07
N HIS A 380 14.55 -10.88 -7.72
CA HIS A 380 14.28 -10.13 -6.49
C HIS A 380 14.59 -10.91 -5.21
N LEU A 381 14.56 -12.25 -5.27
CA LEU A 381 14.68 -13.10 -4.09
C LEU A 381 16.06 -13.03 -3.44
N ASP A 382 17.12 -12.80 -4.23
CA ASP A 382 18.47 -12.56 -3.69
C ASP A 382 18.51 -11.27 -2.88
N HIS A 383 17.91 -10.20 -3.40
CA HIS A 383 17.83 -8.91 -2.71
C HIS A 383 17.00 -9.00 -1.44
N TRP A 384 15.91 -9.75 -1.46
CA TRP A 384 15.04 -9.95 -0.29
C TRP A 384 15.73 -10.77 0.80
N SER A 385 16.38 -11.88 0.43
CA SER A 385 17.17 -12.70 1.35
C SER A 385 18.29 -11.88 2.00
N ASN A 386 19.03 -11.09 1.20
CA ASN A 386 20.08 -10.21 1.72
C ASN A 386 19.53 -9.14 2.67
N ALA A 387 18.41 -8.49 2.31
CA ALA A 387 17.78 -7.49 3.15
C ALA A 387 17.33 -8.08 4.49
N LEU A 388 16.66 -9.23 4.46
CA LEU A 388 16.14 -9.91 5.66
C LEU A 388 17.28 -10.31 6.60
N ASN A 389 18.34 -10.92 6.06
CA ASN A 389 19.49 -11.39 6.85
C ASN A 389 20.31 -10.24 7.45
N LEU A 390 20.57 -9.18 6.68
CA LEU A 390 21.26 -8.00 7.18
C LEU A 390 20.43 -7.25 8.22
N PHE A 391 19.11 -7.16 8.02
CA PHE A 391 18.20 -6.55 8.98
C PHE A 391 18.12 -7.34 10.29
N LYS A 392 18.02 -8.68 10.23
CA LYS A 392 18.05 -9.57 11.41
C LYS A 392 19.35 -9.40 12.19
N LYS A 393 20.50 -9.36 11.50
CA LYS A 393 21.81 -9.17 12.15
C LYS A 393 21.94 -7.83 12.88
N ALA A 394 21.33 -6.78 12.35
CA ALA A 394 21.34 -5.45 12.98
C ALA A 394 20.30 -5.31 14.11
N ASN A 395 19.36 -6.25 14.24
CA ASN A 395 18.24 -6.20 15.18
C ASN A 395 17.97 -7.60 15.78
N PRO A 396 18.89 -8.13 16.61
CA PRO A 396 18.83 -9.50 17.12
C PRO A 396 17.65 -9.79 18.05
#